data_AF-A0A160F710-F1
#
_entry.id   AF-A0A160F710-F1
#
_cell.length_a   1.000
_cell.length_b   1.000
_cell.length_c   1.000
_cell.angle_alpha   90.00
_cell.angle_beta   90.00
_cell.angle_gamma   90.00
#
_symmetry.space_group_name_H-M   'P 1'
#
loop_
_entity.id
_entity.type
_entity.pdbx_description
1 polymer ?
#
loop_
_entity_poly.entity_id
_entity_poly.type
_entity_poly.pdbx_seq_one_letter_code
_entity_poly.pdbx_strand_id
1 'polypeptide(L)'
;MRIRRCYGYELEKAQPNTSEDFFNRSEVTFVEDGEEKTLHVLYVRYFDELFPTFTPYAQSPIFTVNGRDVSFKDIVALVCLLKNPSFRHRKRVYVSDEQEFRRYFEHIDFAKLPEIFSALEATGEYELLSPLLFIVQPS
;
A
#
# COMPACT_ATOMS: atom_id res chain seq x y z
N MET A 1 -13.04 9.61 -3.44
CA MET A 1 -11.61 9.64 -3.86
C MET A 1 -11.43 8.62 -4.98
N ARG A 2 -10.56 8.84 -5.97
CA ARG A 2 -10.32 7.89 -7.07
C ARG A 2 -8.87 7.42 -7.05
N ILE A 3 -8.64 6.13 -6.82
CA ILE A 3 -7.29 5.54 -6.88
C ILE A 3 -6.91 5.36 -8.35
N ARG A 4 -5.69 5.77 -8.72
CA ARG A 4 -5.17 5.72 -10.10
C ARG A 4 -3.99 4.78 -10.26
N ARG A 5 -3.18 4.59 -9.22
CA ARG A 5 -2.02 3.72 -9.28
C ARG A 5 -1.64 3.24 -7.89
N CYS A 6 -1.27 1.98 -7.80
CA CYS A 6 -0.59 1.38 -6.64
C CYS A 6 0.68 0.71 -7.17
N TYR A 7 1.84 1.02 -6.60
CA TYR A 7 3.11 0.45 -7.04
C TYR A 7 4.14 0.47 -5.92
N GLY A 8 4.91 -0.60 -5.78
CA GLY A 8 6.01 -0.66 -4.81
C GLY A 8 7.29 -1.25 -5.39
N TYR A 9 8.42 -0.76 -4.90
CA TYR A 9 9.74 -1.14 -5.36
C TYR A 9 10.77 -1.03 -4.22
N GLU A 10 11.83 -1.82 -4.32
CA GLU A 10 12.99 -1.68 -3.47
C GLU A 10 13.79 -0.44 -3.91
N LEU A 11 14.27 0.36 -2.96
CA LEU A 11 15.13 1.48 -3.30
C LEU A 11 16.53 0.97 -3.62
N GLU A 12 16.97 1.19 -4.86
CA GLU A 12 18.36 0.98 -5.26
C GLU A 12 19.24 2.13 -4.73
N LYS A 13 20.48 1.80 -4.39
CA LYS A 13 21.44 2.75 -3.80
C LYS A 13 21.64 3.96 -4.69
N ALA A 14 21.07 5.10 -4.31
CA ALA A 14 21.24 6.35 -5.04
C ALA A 14 22.60 7.00 -4.73
N GLN A 15 23.12 6.84 -3.49
CA GLN A 15 24.44 7.30 -3.08
C GLN A 15 25.02 6.38 -1.99
N PRO A 16 26.35 6.18 -1.93
CA PRO A 16 26.97 5.48 -0.81
C PRO A 16 26.70 6.26 0.48
N ASN A 17 25.93 5.65 1.40
CA ASN A 17 25.67 6.06 2.79
C ASN A 17 24.36 6.82 3.10
N THR A 18 23.29 6.69 2.31
CA THR A 18 21.97 7.18 2.73
C THR A 18 21.17 6.10 3.45
N SER A 19 20.56 6.43 4.60
CA SER A 19 19.72 5.49 5.36
C SER A 19 18.51 4.96 4.57
N GLU A 20 18.10 5.65 3.50
CA GLU A 20 17.03 5.20 2.58
C GLU A 20 17.35 3.88 1.88
N ASP A 21 18.63 3.47 1.81
CA ASP A 21 19.04 2.18 1.25
C ASP A 21 18.48 0.99 2.04
N PHE A 22 18.04 1.19 3.27
CA PHE A 22 17.42 0.16 4.11
C PHE A 22 15.90 0.14 4.02
N PHE A 23 15.30 0.92 3.11
CA PHE A 23 13.86 1.07 2.97
C PHE A 23 13.36 0.53 1.62
N ASN A 24 12.13 0.03 1.63
CA ASN A 24 11.30 -0.13 0.46
C ASN A 24 10.42 1.11 0.28
N ARG A 25 10.01 1.38 -0.95
CA ARG A 25 9.03 2.41 -1.24
C ARG A 25 7.76 1.80 -1.81
N SER A 26 6.63 2.21 -1.26
CA SER A 26 5.30 1.94 -1.79
C SER A 26 4.62 3.27 -2.09
N GLU A 27 3.87 3.33 -3.18
CA GLU A 27 3.23 4.54 -3.64
C GLU A 27 1.77 4.26 -4.03
N VAL A 28 0.89 5.18 -3.62
CA VAL A 28 -0.50 5.22 -4.09
C VAL A 28 -0.80 6.60 -4.64
N THR A 29 -1.18 6.65 -5.91
CA THR A 29 -1.64 7.87 -6.60
C THR A 29 -3.16 7.88 -6.63
N PHE A 30 -3.76 9.00 -6.27
CA PHE A 30 -5.19 9.17 -6.20
C PHE A 30 -5.61 10.60 -6.51
N VAL A 31 -6.87 10.78 -6.94
CA VAL A 31 -7.50 12.08 -7.15
C VAL A 31 -8.51 12.34 -6.05
N GLU A 32 -8.39 13.49 -5.38
CA GLU A 32 -9.31 13.98 -4.36
C GLU A 32 -9.49 15.49 -4.53
N ASP A 33 -10.74 15.96 -4.50
CA ASP A 33 -11.11 17.37 -4.74
C ASP A 33 -10.58 17.95 -6.06
N GLY A 34 -10.45 17.10 -7.08
CA GLY A 34 -9.94 17.48 -8.41
C GLY A 34 -8.42 17.53 -8.51
N GLU A 35 -7.69 17.32 -7.41
CA GLU A 35 -6.23 17.31 -7.39
C GLU A 35 -5.69 15.88 -7.38
N GLU A 36 -4.70 15.61 -8.24
CA GLU A 36 -3.94 14.37 -8.19
C GLU A 36 -2.82 14.46 -7.15
N LYS A 37 -2.79 13.46 -6.27
CA LYS A 37 -1.88 13.36 -5.13
C LYS A 37 -1.22 11.99 -5.14
N THR A 38 0.03 11.93 -4.70
CA THR A 38 0.74 10.66 -4.48
C THR A 38 1.24 10.61 -3.04
N LEU A 39 0.83 9.58 -2.32
CA LEU A 39 1.38 9.23 -1.02
C LEU A 39 2.53 8.26 -1.24
N HIS A 40 3.71 8.62 -0.74
CA HIS A 40 4.88 7.76 -0.69
C HIS A 40 5.06 7.21 0.73
N VAL A 41 5.01 5.88 0.89
CA VAL A 41 5.34 5.21 2.15
C VAL A 41 6.71 4.56 2.03
N LEU A 42 7.67 5.05 2.82
CA LEU A 42 8.97 4.41 2.98
C LEU A 42 8.92 3.58 4.26
N TYR A 43 9.20 2.29 4.15
CA TYR A 43 9.22 1.39 5.30
C TYR A 43 10.46 0.49 5.27
N VAL A 44 10.91 0.01 6.44
CA VAL A 44 12.13 -0.79 6.54
C VAL A 44 12.01 -2.05 5.69
N ARG A 45 13.03 -2.32 4.87
CA ARG A 45 13.06 -3.41 3.89
C ARG A 45 12.78 -4.78 4.52
N TYR A 46 13.31 -5.02 5.72
CA TYR A 46 13.09 -6.25 6.46
C TYR A 46 11.59 -6.56 6.73
N PHE A 47 10.73 -5.54 6.82
CA PHE A 47 9.29 -5.79 7.00
C PHE A 47 8.66 -6.49 5.80
N ASP A 48 9.24 -6.34 4.60
CA ASP A 48 8.78 -7.07 3.41
C ASP A 48 9.05 -8.57 3.52
N GLU A 49 10.07 -9.01 4.28
CA GLU A 49 10.30 -10.43 4.56
C GLU A 49 9.30 -10.99 5.59
N LEU A 50 8.77 -10.11 6.43
CA LEU A 50 7.81 -10.44 7.50
C LEU A 50 6.35 -10.31 7.07
N PHE A 51 6.05 -10.05 5.80
CA PHE A 51 4.70 -9.82 5.31
C PHE A 51 3.67 -10.92 5.67
N PRO A 52 4.02 -12.22 5.78
CA PRO A 52 3.06 -13.24 6.20
C PRO A 52 2.64 -13.10 7.66
N THR A 53 3.38 -12.33 8.46
CA THR A 53 3.02 -12.04 9.85
C THR A 53 2.03 -10.87 9.98
N PHE A 54 1.87 -10.05 8.92
CA PHE A 54 0.97 -8.89 8.89
C PHE A 54 -0.28 -9.14 8.03
N THR A 55 -0.23 -10.14 7.14
CA THR A 55 -1.23 -10.38 6.10
C THR A 55 -1.56 -11.88 6.02
N PRO A 56 -2.69 -12.28 5.42
CA PRO A 56 -3.01 -13.70 5.20
C PRO A 56 -2.19 -14.36 4.07
N TYR A 57 -1.30 -13.62 3.42
CA TYR A 57 -0.54 -14.11 2.27
C TYR A 57 0.73 -14.83 2.72
N ALA A 58 1.04 -15.96 2.09
CA ALA A 58 2.22 -16.77 2.45
C ALA A 58 3.37 -16.70 1.44
N GLN A 59 3.13 -16.15 0.25
CA GLN A 59 4.10 -16.10 -0.85
C GLN A 59 3.98 -14.81 -1.67
N SER A 60 5.00 -14.53 -2.48
CA SER A 60 5.02 -13.44 -3.45
C SER A 60 5.00 -14.01 -4.88
N PRO A 61 4.18 -13.48 -5.82
CA PRO A 61 3.22 -12.40 -5.63
C PRO A 61 2.12 -12.79 -4.63
N ILE A 62 1.58 -11.80 -3.93
CA ILE A 62 0.53 -12.02 -2.92
C ILE A 62 -0.80 -12.36 -3.59
N PHE A 63 -1.02 -11.88 -4.82
CA PHE A 63 -2.07 -12.32 -5.72
C PHE A 63 -1.77 -11.86 -7.15
N THR A 64 -2.47 -12.43 -8.13
CA THR A 64 -2.40 -12.05 -9.55
C THR A 64 -3.80 -11.67 -10.03
N VAL A 65 -3.92 -10.54 -10.74
CA VAL A 65 -5.19 -10.02 -11.28
C VAL A 65 -4.98 -9.53 -12.70
N ASN A 66 -5.80 -9.98 -13.64
CA ASN A 66 -5.73 -9.58 -15.06
C ASN A 66 -4.32 -9.72 -15.68
N GLY A 67 -3.55 -10.73 -15.25
CA GLY A 67 -2.19 -10.97 -15.73
C GLY A 67 -1.11 -10.11 -15.07
N ARG A 68 -1.48 -9.20 -14.16
CA ARG A 68 -0.55 -8.47 -13.31
C ARG A 68 -0.31 -9.22 -12.00
N ASP A 69 0.96 -9.51 -11.74
CA ASP A 69 1.43 -9.94 -10.43
C ASP A 69 1.48 -8.75 -9.48
N VAL A 70 0.90 -8.91 -8.29
CA VAL A 70 0.88 -7.90 -7.24
C VAL A 70 1.71 -8.41 -6.08
N SER A 71 2.72 -7.65 -5.69
CA SER A 71 3.61 -7.94 -4.56
C SER A 71 3.11 -7.27 -3.28
N PHE A 72 3.70 -7.65 -2.13
CA PHE A 72 3.41 -6.96 -0.87
C PHE A 72 3.71 -5.45 -0.95
N LYS A 73 4.83 -5.08 -1.57
CA LYS A 73 5.24 -3.67 -1.76
C LYS A 73 4.17 -2.84 -2.46
N ASP A 74 3.42 -3.43 -3.41
CA ASP A 74 2.39 -2.72 -4.16
C ASP A 74 1.18 -2.31 -3.31
N ILE A 75 0.90 -3.03 -2.21
CA ILE A 75 -0.29 -2.78 -1.38
C ILE A 75 -0.01 -1.90 -0.16
N VAL A 76 1.24 -1.76 0.28
CA VAL A 76 1.57 -1.09 1.56
C VAL A 76 0.99 0.33 1.64
N ALA A 77 1.26 1.20 0.65
CA ALA A 77 0.80 2.58 0.67
C ALA A 77 -0.73 2.68 0.58
N LEU A 78 -1.36 1.78 -0.18
CA LEU A 78 -2.81 1.68 -0.25
C LEU A 78 -3.40 1.32 1.11
N VAL A 79 -2.87 0.30 1.79
CA VAL A 79 -3.32 -0.12 3.12
C VAL A 79 -3.14 1.01 4.13
N CYS A 80 -1.99 1.68 4.14
CA CYS A 80 -1.74 2.84 5.00
C CYS A 80 -2.77 3.96 4.76
N LEU A 81 -3.09 4.27 3.49
CA LEU A 81 -4.07 5.27 3.11
C LEU A 81 -5.49 4.90 3.57
N LEU A 82 -5.87 3.62 3.43
CA LEU A 82 -7.17 3.09 3.85
C LEU A 82 -7.31 3.13 5.37
N LYS A 83 -6.27 2.70 6.09
CA LYS A 83 -6.27 2.65 7.55
C LYS A 83 -6.23 4.03 8.19
N ASN A 84 -5.46 4.96 7.63
CA ASN A 84 -5.31 6.31 8.15
C ASN A 84 -5.66 7.36 7.10
N PRO A 85 -6.94 7.82 7.04
CA PRO A 85 -7.39 8.82 6.10
C PRO A 85 -6.62 10.16 6.16
N SER A 86 -5.96 10.49 7.28
CA SER A 86 -5.15 11.71 7.37
C SER A 86 -3.95 11.70 6.42
N PHE A 87 -3.54 10.51 5.93
CA PHE A 87 -2.46 10.38 4.95
C PHE A 87 -2.80 10.93 3.57
N ARG A 88 -4.07 11.22 3.29
CA ARG A 88 -4.49 11.94 2.07
C ARG A 88 -3.83 13.31 1.93
N HIS A 89 -3.45 13.93 3.05
CA HIS A 89 -2.79 15.23 3.09
C HIS A 89 -1.26 15.13 3.24
N ARG A 90 -0.70 13.92 3.26
CA ARG A 90 0.74 13.67 3.41
C ARG A 90 1.32 13.26 2.06
N LYS A 91 2.41 13.94 1.67
CA LYS A 91 3.21 13.49 0.53
C LYS A 91 4.03 12.25 0.88
N ARG A 92 4.58 12.19 2.09
CA ARG A 92 5.50 11.12 2.50
C ARG A 92 5.26 10.68 3.94
N VAL A 93 5.33 9.37 4.16
CA VAL A 93 5.27 8.72 5.47
C VAL A 93 6.49 7.79 5.60
N TYR A 94 7.14 7.83 6.75
CA TYR A 94 8.29 6.98 7.08
C TYR A 94 7.88 6.05 8.22
N VAL A 95 8.03 4.74 8.03
CA VAL A 95 7.68 3.74 9.04
C VAL A 95 8.91 2.88 9.32
N SER A 96 9.55 3.14 10.46
CA SER A 96 10.73 2.38 10.91
C SER A 96 10.44 1.45 12.07
N ASP A 97 9.25 1.54 12.67
CA ASP A 97 8.83 0.70 13.79
C ASP A 97 7.91 -0.43 13.29
N GLU A 98 8.22 -1.67 13.67
CA GLU A 98 7.45 -2.85 13.23
C GLU A 98 6.04 -2.86 13.82
N GLN A 99 5.87 -2.43 15.07
CA GLN A 99 4.55 -2.43 15.71
C GLN A 99 3.64 -1.38 15.06
N GLU A 100 4.17 -0.19 14.76
CA GLU A 100 3.48 0.81 13.96
C GLU A 100 3.09 0.23 12.60
N PHE A 101 4.03 -0.43 11.91
CA PHE A 101 3.77 -1.04 10.61
C PHE A 101 2.64 -2.08 10.68
N ARG A 102 2.70 -3.00 11.65
CA ARG A 102 1.68 -4.04 11.90
C ARG A 102 0.28 -3.44 12.10
N ARG A 103 0.17 -2.33 12.83
CA ARG A 103 -1.13 -1.67 13.10
C ARG A 103 -1.81 -1.16 11.84
N TYR A 104 -1.08 -0.87 10.77
CA TYR A 104 -1.70 -0.51 9.50
C TYR A 104 -2.49 -1.65 8.85
N PHE A 105 -2.06 -2.90 9.08
CA PHE A 105 -2.66 -4.09 8.49
C PHE A 105 -3.75 -4.74 9.35
N GLU A 106 -3.84 -4.37 10.62
CA GLU A 106 -4.89 -4.88 11.52
C GLU A 106 -6.28 -4.59 10.97
N HIS A 107 -7.17 -5.59 11.00
CA HIS A 107 -8.55 -5.49 10.55
C HIS A 107 -8.74 -5.07 9.09
N ILE A 108 -7.72 -5.12 8.24
CA ILE A 108 -7.90 -4.92 6.79
C ILE A 108 -8.64 -6.12 6.21
N ASP A 109 -9.65 -5.86 5.38
CA ASP A 109 -10.31 -6.88 4.58
C ASP A 109 -9.49 -7.16 3.30
N PHE A 110 -8.50 -8.03 3.43
CA PHE A 110 -7.59 -8.37 2.34
C PHE A 110 -8.28 -8.99 1.14
N ALA A 111 -9.44 -9.65 1.33
CA ALA A 111 -10.19 -10.28 0.25
C ALA A 111 -10.76 -9.25 -0.75
N LYS A 112 -10.88 -7.98 -0.35
CA LYS A 112 -11.33 -6.88 -1.22
C LYS A 112 -10.21 -6.20 -1.98
N LEU A 113 -8.96 -6.27 -1.52
CA LEU A 113 -7.86 -5.58 -2.21
C LEU A 113 -7.74 -5.95 -3.70
N PRO A 114 -7.90 -7.22 -4.13
CA PRO A 114 -7.84 -7.59 -5.54
C PRO A 114 -8.81 -6.82 -6.44
N GLU A 115 -9.97 -6.38 -5.93
CA GLU A 115 -10.97 -5.65 -6.71
C GLU A 115 -10.44 -4.28 -7.16
N ILE A 116 -9.65 -3.62 -6.31
CA ILE A 116 -9.01 -2.33 -6.61
C ILE A 116 -8.04 -2.54 -7.77
N PHE A 117 -7.15 -3.53 -7.66
CA PHE A 117 -6.15 -3.79 -8.68
C PHE A 117 -6.78 -4.26 -10.00
N SER A 118 -7.83 -5.09 -9.94
CA SER A 118 -8.58 -5.47 -11.14
C SER A 118 -9.16 -4.26 -11.86
N ALA A 119 -9.76 -3.31 -11.13
CA ALA A 119 -10.27 -2.07 -11.72
C ALA A 119 -9.15 -1.18 -12.27
N LEU A 120 -8.02 -1.05 -11.57
CA LEU A 120 -6.87 -0.31 -12.07
C LEU A 120 -6.37 -0.86 -13.42
N GLU A 121 -6.31 -2.19 -13.60
CA GLU A 121 -5.91 -2.79 -14.87
C GLU A 121 -6.99 -2.67 -15.97
N ALA A 122 -8.27 -2.73 -15.60
CA ALA A 122 -9.36 -2.73 -16.57
C ALA A 122 -9.78 -1.32 -17.05
N THR A 123 -9.79 -0.35 -16.15
CA THR A 123 -10.32 1.01 -16.40
C THR A 123 -9.34 2.13 -16.07
N GLY A 124 -8.22 1.82 -15.43
CA GLY A 124 -7.22 2.81 -15.01
C GLY A 124 -7.61 3.61 -13.77
N GLU A 125 -8.72 3.28 -13.10
CA GLU A 125 -9.07 3.86 -11.80
C GLU A 125 -10.03 2.98 -10.98
N TYR A 126 -10.01 3.19 -9.67
CA TYR A 126 -11.00 2.64 -8.74
C TYR A 126 -11.64 3.77 -7.93
N GLU A 127 -12.97 3.85 -7.93
CA GLU A 127 -13.70 4.81 -7.11
C GLU A 127 -13.80 4.31 -5.67
N LEU A 128 -13.02 4.91 -4.77
CA LEU A 128 -13.11 4.64 -3.35
C LEU A 128 -14.22 5.47 -2.72
N LEU A 129 -15.36 4.83 -2.48
CA LEU A 129 -16.52 5.41 -1.80
C LEU A 129 -16.25 5.66 -0.31
N SER A 130 -15.69 4.67 0.38
CA SER A 130 -15.31 4.80 1.79
C SER A 130 -14.18 3.83 2.16
N PRO A 131 -13.12 4.27 2.87
CA PRO A 131 -12.10 3.37 3.39
C PRO A 131 -12.66 2.32 4.36
N LEU A 132 -13.76 2.62 5.06
CA LEU A 132 -14.38 1.71 6.02
C LEU A 132 -14.88 0.41 5.38
N LEU A 133 -15.14 0.42 4.07
CA LEU A 133 -15.52 -0.80 3.33
C LEU A 133 -14.40 -1.84 3.32
N PHE A 134 -13.16 -1.42 3.57
CA PHE A 134 -11.96 -2.27 3.61
C PHE A 134 -11.53 -2.60 5.04
N ILE A 135 -12.33 -2.23 6.05
CA ILE A 135 -12.06 -2.54 7.45
C ILE A 135 -13.06 -3.59 7.93
N VAL A 136 -12.56 -4.76 8.34
CA VAL A 136 -13.34 -5.80 9.01
C VAL A 136 -13.90 -5.21 10.30
N GLN A 137 -15.21 -5.09 10.37
CA GLN A 137 -15.88 -4.63 11.59
C GLN A 137 -15.79 -5.76 12.64
N PRO A 138 -15.43 -5.46 13.90
CA PRO A 138 -15.61 -6.42 14.97
C PRO A 138 -17.11 -6.74 15.09
N SER A 139 -17.43 -8.03 15.04
CA SER A 139 -18.76 -8.58 15.31
C SER A 139 -19.15 -8.42 16.77
#